data_AF-E9RT76-F1
#
_entry.id   AF-E9RT76-F1
#
_cell.length_a   1.000
_cell.length_b   1.000
_cell.length_c   1.000
_cell.angle_alpha   90.00
_cell.angle_beta   90.00
_cell.angle_gamma   90.00
#
_symmetry.space_group_name_H-M   'P 1'
#
loop_
_entity.id
_entity.type
_entity.pdbx_description
1 polymer ?
#
loop_
_entity_poly.entity_id
_entity_poly.type
_entity_poly.pdbx_seq_one_letter_code
_entity_poly.pdbx_strand_id
1 'polypeptide(L)'
;MQYLKIGEKENLELNISYIEENTCVFTFDKYSYETITNYFADKVLNKFSIIDENKTISYTVEMKLKNIILENQIDKNFDMITVCFEKLQVDDRVSVLEKTVQELTSMLENLQQKVVMR
;
A
#
# COMPACT_ATOMS: atom_id res chain seq x y z
N MET A 1 -5.41 19.28 10.16
CA MET A 1 -5.73 18.02 10.88
C MET A 1 -5.92 16.95 9.81
N GLN A 2 -5.20 15.83 9.90
CA GLN A 2 -5.18 14.81 8.84
C GLN A 2 -6.05 13.61 9.21
N TYR A 3 -6.66 12.96 8.22
CA TYR A 3 -7.44 11.74 8.41
C TYR A 3 -7.12 10.67 7.39
N LEU A 4 -7.06 9.43 7.85
CA LEU A 4 -6.97 8.24 7.02
C LEU A 4 -8.38 7.71 6.76
N LYS A 5 -8.75 7.66 5.49
CA LYS A 5 -9.98 7.00 5.04
C LYS A 5 -9.64 5.70 4.32
N ILE A 6 -10.12 4.57 4.84
CA ILE A 6 -9.96 3.25 4.20
C ILE A 6 -11.35 2.70 3.86
N GLY A 7 -11.65 2.63 2.55
CA GLY A 7 -12.98 2.27 2.07
C GLY A 7 -14.07 3.25 2.49
N GLU A 8 -15.28 2.74 2.75
CA GLU A 8 -16.45 3.53 3.18
C GLU A 8 -16.64 3.58 4.71
N LYS A 9 -15.80 2.87 5.47
CA LYS A 9 -16.19 2.40 6.80
C LYS A 9 -15.87 3.32 7.98
N GLU A 10 -14.93 4.25 7.91
CA GLU A 10 -14.68 5.29 8.95
C GLU A 10 -13.39 6.08 8.62
N ASN A 11 -13.26 7.28 9.18
CA ASN A 11 -12.05 8.10 9.11
C ASN A 11 -11.30 8.02 10.44
N LEU A 12 -10.02 7.64 10.42
CA LEU A 12 -9.15 7.70 11.59
C LEU A 12 -8.34 9.00 11.56
N GLU A 13 -8.20 9.66 12.70
CA GLU A 13 -7.36 10.86 12.79
C GLU A 13 -5.87 10.50 12.79
N LEU A 14 -5.08 11.23 12.01
CA LEU A 14 -3.64 11.05 11.84
C LEU A 14 -2.88 12.30 12.32
N ASN A 15 -1.70 12.07 12.89
CA ASN A 15 -0.74 13.15 13.13
C ASN A 15 0.21 13.37 11.96
N ILE A 16 0.74 12.27 11.45
CA ILE A 16 1.73 12.25 10.39
C ILE A 16 1.39 11.08 9.47
N SER A 17 1.47 11.37 8.18
CA SER A 17 1.41 10.36 7.14
C SER A 17 2.55 10.56 6.17
N TYR A 18 3.17 9.46 5.76
CA TYR A 18 4.25 9.47 4.78
C TYR A 18 4.11 8.29 3.83
N ILE A 19 4.34 8.55 2.54
CA ILE A 19 4.30 7.54 1.49
C ILE A 19 5.58 7.68 0.67
N GLU A 20 6.39 6.63 0.73
CA GLU A 20 7.57 6.42 -0.09
C GLU A 20 7.26 5.33 -1.13
N GLU A 21 8.08 5.20 -2.17
CA GLU A 21 7.80 4.36 -3.36
C GLU A 21 7.22 2.96 -3.05
N ASN A 22 7.68 2.35 -1.96
CA ASN A 22 7.27 1.00 -1.55
C ASN A 22 6.66 0.91 -0.14
N THR A 23 6.60 2.02 0.62
CA THR A 23 6.21 2.00 2.03
C THR A 23 5.22 3.11 2.35
N CYS A 24 4.28 2.82 3.23
CA CYS A 24 3.34 3.80 3.73
C CYS A 24 3.31 3.73 5.25
N VAL A 25 3.45 4.88 5.90
CA VAL A 25 3.54 5.01 7.35
C VAL A 25 2.48 5.99 7.85
N PHE A 26 1.76 5.57 8.89
CA PHE A 26 0.72 6.36 9.56
C PHE A 26 0.98 6.40 11.05
N THR A 27 0.87 7.57 11.68
CA THR A 27 1.03 7.71 13.14
C THR A 27 -0.25 8.20 13.82
N PHE A 28 -0.59 7.58 14.94
CA PHE A 28 -1.78 7.81 15.73
C PHE A 28 -1.40 8.05 17.20
N ASP A 29 -1.89 9.11 17.84
CA ASP A 29 -1.70 9.37 19.29
C ASP A 29 -3.02 9.38 20.09
N LYS A 30 -4.17 9.44 19.41
CA LYS A 30 -5.49 9.52 20.05
C LYS A 30 -6.14 8.17 20.34
N TYR A 31 -5.58 7.09 19.81
CA TYR A 31 -6.14 5.75 19.90
C TYR A 31 -5.24 4.85 20.74
N SER A 32 -5.81 3.82 21.36
CA SER A 32 -5.01 2.83 22.07
C SER A 32 -4.31 1.87 21.09
N TYR A 33 -3.21 1.27 21.54
CA TYR A 33 -2.48 0.28 20.74
C TYR A 33 -3.37 -0.90 20.35
N GLU A 34 -4.23 -1.35 21.27
CA GLU A 34 -5.19 -2.43 21.02
C GLU A 34 -6.21 -2.04 19.94
N THR A 35 -6.75 -0.82 19.96
CA THR A 35 -7.68 -0.34 18.93
C THR A 35 -7.02 -0.31 17.56
N ILE A 36 -5.81 0.23 17.45
CA ILE A 36 -5.08 0.30 16.17
C ILE A 36 -4.72 -1.11 15.68
N THR A 37 -4.22 -1.96 16.56
CA THR A 37 -3.89 -3.35 16.23
C THR A 37 -5.11 -4.10 15.71
N ASN A 38 -6.25 -4.04 16.41
CA ASN A 38 -7.49 -4.69 15.99
C ASN A 38 -8.05 -4.10 14.69
N TYR A 39 -7.92 -2.79 14.48
CA TYR A 39 -8.38 -2.15 13.25
C TYR A 39 -7.59 -2.61 12.03
N PHE A 40 -6.29 -2.90 12.18
CA PHE A 40 -5.39 -3.23 11.07
C PHE A 40 -4.98 -4.70 10.95
N ALA A 41 -5.28 -5.55 11.95
CA ALA A 41 -4.78 -6.94 12.07
C ALA A 41 -4.87 -7.79 10.79
N ASP A 42 -5.91 -7.59 9.98
CA ASP A 42 -6.15 -8.32 8.73
C ASP A 42 -6.35 -7.42 7.51
N LYS A 43 -6.01 -6.13 7.61
CA LYS A 43 -6.27 -5.18 6.51
C LYS A 43 -5.18 -5.22 5.46
N VAL A 44 -5.60 -5.50 4.23
CA VAL A 44 -4.87 -5.13 3.01
C VAL A 44 -5.42 -3.80 2.53
N LEU A 45 -4.55 -2.79 2.41
CA LEU A 45 -4.94 -1.51 1.84
C LEU A 45 -4.93 -1.66 0.33
N ASN A 46 -6.09 -1.61 -0.31
CA ASN A 46 -6.24 -1.60 -1.77
C ASN A 46 -6.55 -0.19 -2.30
N LYS A 47 -7.31 0.57 -1.50
CA LYS A 47 -7.70 1.94 -1.79
C LYS A 47 -7.86 2.69 -0.48
N PHE A 48 -7.15 3.80 -0.35
CA PHE A 48 -7.25 4.67 0.81
C PHE A 48 -7.09 6.13 0.39
N SER A 49 -7.39 7.05 1.29
CA SER A 49 -7.19 8.47 1.05
C SER A 49 -6.69 9.16 2.31
N ILE A 50 -5.78 10.10 2.12
CA ILE A 50 -5.35 11.03 3.16
C ILE A 50 -6.13 12.32 2.93
N ILE A 51 -6.90 12.71 3.94
CA ILE A 51 -7.71 13.92 3.93
C ILE A 51 -7.00 14.93 4.83
N ASP A 52 -6.57 16.04 4.25
CA ASP A 52 -6.07 17.21 4.97
C ASP A 52 -7.03 18.38 4.75
N GLU A 53 -6.90 19.46 5.54
CA GLU A 53 -7.86 20.57 5.63
C GLU A 53 -8.26 21.16 4.27
N ASN A 54 -7.34 21.16 3.30
CA ASN A 54 -7.55 21.77 1.99
C ASN A 54 -7.49 20.77 0.83
N LYS A 55 -7.17 19.50 1.07
CA LYS A 55 -6.86 18.53 0.01
C LYS A 55 -7.20 17.10 0.43
N THR A 56 -7.83 16.36 -0.47
CA THR A 56 -7.93 14.90 -0.37
C THR A 56 -7.03 14.28 -1.42
N ILE A 57 -6.10 13.41 -1.01
CA ILE A 57 -5.24 12.65 -1.90
C ILE A 57 -5.64 11.18 -1.81
N SER A 58 -6.12 10.63 -2.93
CA SER A 58 -6.56 9.24 -3.01
C SER A 58 -5.50 8.36 -3.65
N TYR A 59 -5.25 7.21 -3.03
CA TYR A 59 -4.29 6.21 -3.46
C TYR A 59 -5.02 4.91 -3.81
N THR A 60 -4.64 4.32 -4.94
CA THR A 60 -5.07 2.98 -5.36
C THR A 60 -3.81 2.14 -5.52
N VAL A 61 -3.45 1.43 -4.45
CA VAL A 61 -2.24 0.63 -4.34
C VAL A 61 -2.55 -0.53 -3.40
N GLU A 62 -2.05 -1.72 -3.73
CA GLU A 62 -2.17 -2.90 -2.89
C GLU A 62 -0.97 -2.96 -1.93
N MET A 63 -1.23 -2.77 -0.64
CA MET A 63 -0.22 -2.79 0.41
C MET A 63 -0.64 -3.71 1.55
N LYS A 64 0.33 -4.44 2.10
CA LYS A 64 0.14 -5.33 3.25
C LYS A 64 0.70 -4.69 4.51
N LEU A 65 0.03 -4.92 5.64
CA LEU A 65 0.56 -4.54 6.94
C LEU A 65 1.92 -5.23 7.16
N LYS A 66 2.94 -4.43 7.44
CA LYS A 66 4.30 -4.89 7.74
C LYS A 66 4.54 -4.94 9.23
N ASN A 67 4.25 -3.85 9.94
CA ASN A 67 4.49 -3.74 11.39
C ASN A 67 3.59 -2.68 12.04
N ILE A 68 3.35 -2.83 13.35
CA ILE A 68 2.74 -1.82 14.21
C ILE A 68 3.69 -1.61 15.39
N ILE A 69 4.11 -0.38 15.63
CA ILE A 69 5.10 -0.02 16.64
C ILE A 69 4.45 0.91 17.65
N LEU A 70 4.56 0.59 18.94
CA LEU A 70 4.22 1.49 20.04
C LEU A 70 5.49 2.23 20.47
N GLU A 71 5.49 3.55 20.32
CA GLU A 71 6.58 4.41 20.74
C GLU A 71 6.14 5.26 21.93
N ASN A 72 6.73 4.99 23.10
CA ASN A 72 6.53 5.83 24.27
C ASN A 72 7.38 7.08 24.13
N GLN A 73 6.74 8.22 23.90
CA GLN A 73 7.41 9.52 23.87
C GLN A 73 7.58 9.99 25.33
N ILE A 74 8.67 9.55 25.98
CA ILE A 74 8.99 9.80 27.39
C ILE A 74 8.91 11.30 27.73
N ASP A 75 9.27 12.17 26.78
CA ASP A 75 9.25 13.63 26.96
C ASP A 75 7.86 14.27 26.79
N LYS A 76 6.89 13.58 26.19
CA LYS A 76 5.59 14.15 25.81
C LYS A 76 4.39 13.52 26.52
N ASN A 77 4.60 12.51 27.37
CA ASN A 77 3.56 11.88 28.19
C ASN A 77 2.37 11.30 27.38
N PHE A 78 2.59 10.99 26.10
CA PHE A 78 1.62 10.27 25.27
C PHE A 78 2.32 9.16 24.48
N ASP A 79 1.55 8.12 24.18
CA ASP A 79 1.99 7.00 23.37
C ASP A 79 1.69 7.31 21.89
N MET A 80 2.68 7.13 21.02
CA MET A 80 2.51 7.26 19.58
C MET A 80 2.54 5.88 18.95
N ILE A 81 1.53 5.56 18.16
CA ILE A 81 1.41 4.27 17.47
C ILE A 81 1.70 4.49 15.99
N THR A 82 2.71 3.81 15.48
CA THR A 82 3.14 3.88 14.09
C THR A 82 2.74 2.60 13.37
N VAL A 83 1.97 2.73 12.30
CA VAL A 83 1.51 1.62 11.44
C VAL A 83 2.23 1.70 10.10
N CYS A 84 2.95 0.63 9.76
CA CYS A 84 3.75 0.55 8.53
C CYS A 84 3.14 -0.48 7.58
N PHE A 85 2.91 -0.06 6.34
CA PHE A 85 2.48 -0.87 5.22
C PHE A 85 3.60 -0.96 4.17
N GLU A 86 3.72 -2.11 3.53
CA GLU A 86 4.60 -2.28 2.37
C GLU A 86 3.80 -2.66 1.14
N LYS A 87 4.22 -2.13 -0.01
CA LYS A 87 3.62 -2.44 -1.30
C LYS A 87 3.78 -3.93 -1.57
N LEU A 88 2.67 -4.61 -1.83
CA LEU A 88 2.71 -5.96 -2.37
C LEU A 88 3.32 -5.84 -3.76
N GLN A 89 4.52 -6.41 -3.95
CA GLN A 89 5.11 -6.46 -5.28
C GLN A 89 4.12 -7.19 -6.20
N VAL A 90 3.69 -6.50 -7.26
CA VAL A 90 2.91 -7.09 -8.36
C VAL A 90 3.84 -7.92 -9.28
N ASP A 91 5.04 -8.25 -8.81
CA ASP A 91 6.12 -8.86 -9.60
C ASP A 91 5.68 -10.18 -10.21
N ASP A 92 4.84 -10.98 -9.53
CA ASP A 92 4.42 -12.26 -10.09
C ASP A 92 3.49 -12.11 -11.31
N ARG A 93 2.62 -11.09 -11.35
CA ARG A 93 1.68 -10.94 -12.49
C ARG A 93 2.33 -10.22 -13.66
N VAL A 94 3.21 -9.24 -13.38
CA VAL A 94 3.94 -8.53 -14.43
C VAL A 94 5.00 -9.43 -15.04
N SER A 95 5.77 -10.17 -14.23
CA SER A 95 6.76 -11.15 -14.72
C SER A 95 6.11 -12.26 -15.56
N VAL A 96 4.95 -12.77 -15.14
CA VAL A 96 4.19 -13.76 -15.93
C VAL A 96 3.69 -13.15 -17.24
N LEU A 97 3.23 -11.89 -17.23
CA LEU A 97 2.77 -11.20 -18.43
C LEU A 97 3.92 -10.94 -19.41
N GLU A 98 5.07 -10.46 -18.92
CA GLU A 98 6.29 -10.24 -19.70
C GLU A 98 6.78 -11.53 -20.35
N LYS A 99 6.82 -12.63 -19.57
CA LYS A 99 7.18 -13.95 -20.08
C LYS A 99 6.21 -14.42 -21.17
N THR A 100 4.91 -14.23 -20.96
CA THR A 100 3.87 -14.60 -21.94
C THR A 100 4.01 -13.79 -23.22
N VAL A 101 4.28 -12.47 -23.13
CA VAL A 101 4.51 -11.60 -24.29
C VAL A 101 5.77 -12.03 -25.06
N GLN A 102 6.84 -12.40 -24.36
CA GLN A 102 8.09 -12.86 -24.98
C GLN A 102 7.92 -14.20 -25.71
N GLU A 103 7.19 -15.14 -25.12
CA GLU A 103 6.84 -16.42 -25.74
C GLU A 103 5.99 -16.22 -27.01
N LEU A 104 4.94 -15.38 -26.93
CA LEU A 104 4.09 -15.06 -28.07
C LEU A 104 4.88 -14.38 -29.21
N THR A 105 5.80 -13.47 -28.88
CA THR A 105 6.65 -12.79 -29.86
C THR A 105 7.54 -13.81 -30.59
N SER A 106 8.17 -14.72 -29.84
CA SER A 106 9.01 -15.78 -30.40
C SER A 106 8.24 -16.74 -31.31
N MET A 107 6.98 -17.06 -30.96
CA MET A 107 6.11 -17.87 -31.82
C MET A 107 5.76 -17.15 -33.12
N LEU A 108 5.52 -15.83 -33.05
CA LEU A 108 5.17 -15.02 -34.20
C LEU A 108 6.34 -14.91 -35.20
N GLU A 109 7.56 -14.69 -34.71
CA GLU A 109 8.78 -14.68 -35.53
C GLU A 109 9.01 -16.03 -36.23
N ASN A 110 8.84 -17.14 -35.50
CA ASN A 110 8.96 -18.48 -36.06
C ASN A 110 7.92 -18.77 -37.16
N LEU A 111 6.69 -18.28 -36.98
CA LEU A 111 5.64 -18.42 -38.00
C LEU A 111 5.93 -17.56 -39.23
N GLN A 112 6.39 -16.31 -39.05
CA GLN A 112 6.80 -15.44 -40.15
C GLN A 112 7.93 -16.07 -40.97
N GLN A 113 8.97 -16.61 -40.32
CA GLN A 113 10.07 -17.29 -41.03
C GLN A 113 9.59 -18.51 -41.82
N LYS A 114 8.66 -19.31 -41.27
CA LYS A 114 8.09 -20.47 -41.98
C LYS A 114 7.23 -20.09 -43.18
N VAL A 115 6.58 -18.92 -43.16
CA VAL A 115 5.79 -18.42 -44.29
C VAL A 115 6.69 -17.86 -45.40
N VAL A 116 7.82 -17.22 -45.04
CA VAL A 116 8.79 -16.63 -46.00
C VAL A 116 9.65 -17.70 -46.72
N MET A 117 9.81 -18.89 -46.13
CA MET A 117 10.53 -20.01 -46.76
C MET A 117 9.68 -20.87 -47.72
N ARG A 118 8.41 -20.50 -47.97
CA ARG A 118 7.57 -21.06 -49.04
C ARG A 118 7.59 -20.14 -50.25
#